data_AF-A0A8H7ZH08-F1
#
_entry.id   AF-A0A8H7ZH08-F1
#
_cell.length_a   1.000
_cell.length_b   1.000
_cell.length_c   1.000
_cell.angle_alpha   90.00
_cell.angle_beta   90.00
_cell.angle_gamma   90.00
#
_symmetry.space_group_name_H-M   'P 1'
#
loop_
_entity.id
_entity.type
_entity.pdbx_description
1 polymer ?
#
loop_
_entity_poly.entity_id
_entity_poly.type
_entity_poly.pdbx_seq_one_letter_code
_entity_poly.pdbx_strand_id
1 'polypeptide(L)'
;MSVFLGSSSQYSHATIDPEKIKLADIQFQATAHTFNKLLRRCESKCLVHEYGEGELTKGESECIDRCVAKYVKANMVVGQHFQNQRLDPFTNMPEYKKIQSILKN
;
A
#
# COMPACT_ATOMS: atom_id res chain seq x y z
N MET A 1 9.24 18.53 -6.11
CA MET A 1 10.34 19.25 -5.43
C MET A 1 10.36 18.80 -3.98
N SER A 2 11.48 18.23 -3.56
CA SER A 2 11.63 17.32 -2.42
C SER A 2 11.36 17.98 -1.05
N VAL A 3 10.60 17.29 -0.21
CA VAL A 3 10.27 17.65 1.19
C VAL A 3 11.45 17.37 2.16
N PHE A 4 12.62 16.99 1.64
CA PHE A 4 13.72 16.43 2.44
C PHE A 4 14.95 17.34 2.64
N LEU A 5 14.96 18.58 2.16
CA LEU A 5 16.13 19.48 2.27
C LEU A 5 15.83 20.89 2.81
N GLY A 6 14.69 21.08 3.49
CA GLY A 6 14.30 22.37 4.07
C GLY A 6 14.46 22.44 5.59
N SER A 7 15.46 23.19 6.05
CA SER A 7 15.58 23.89 7.35
C SER A 7 14.96 23.24 8.61
N SER A 8 15.82 22.82 9.55
CA SER A 8 15.51 22.34 10.90
C SER A 8 14.78 23.33 11.83
N SER A 9 14.36 24.50 11.32
CA SER A 9 13.72 25.57 12.09
C SER A 9 12.18 25.55 12.07
N GLN A 10 11.54 24.64 11.33
CA GLN A 10 10.07 24.57 11.25
C GLN A 10 9.41 23.62 12.26
N TYR A 11 10.19 22.91 13.08
CA TYR A 11 9.66 21.94 14.07
C TYR A 11 9.20 22.55 15.40
N SER A 12 9.40 23.85 15.63
CA SER A 12 9.18 24.44 16.96
C SER A 12 7.71 24.70 17.32
N HIS A 13 6.78 24.74 16.36
CA HIS A 13 5.34 24.93 16.64
C HIS A 13 4.40 24.23 15.65
N ALA A 14 4.61 22.95 15.37
CA ALA A 14 3.57 22.16 14.71
C ALA A 14 2.45 21.90 15.73
N THR A 15 1.34 22.64 15.63
CA THR A 15 0.12 22.32 16.36
C THR A 15 -0.36 20.94 15.92
N ILE A 16 -0.48 20.02 16.89
CA ILE A 16 -0.88 18.64 16.65
C ILE A 16 -2.39 18.64 16.37
N ASP A 17 -2.74 18.55 15.11
CA ASP A 17 -4.12 18.38 14.69
C ASP A 17 -4.50 16.89 14.77
N PRO A 18 -5.44 16.51 15.66
CA PRO A 18 -5.84 15.11 15.82
C PRO A 18 -6.45 14.52 14.54
N GLU A 19 -7.03 15.33 13.65
CA GLU A 19 -7.56 14.85 12.37
C GLU A 19 -6.44 14.49 11.40
N LYS A 20 -5.39 15.32 11.32
CA LYS A 20 -4.22 15.04 10.48
C LYS A 20 -3.48 13.78 10.92
N ILE A 21 -3.41 13.51 12.22
CA ILE A 21 -2.84 12.26 12.73
C ILE A 21 -3.67 11.05 12.24
N LYS A 22 -5.00 11.12 12.34
CA LYS A 22 -5.87 10.03 11.88
C LYS A 22 -5.70 9.75 10.38
N LEU A 23 -5.60 10.79 9.56
CA LEU A 23 -5.35 10.65 8.13
C LEU A 23 -3.97 10.03 7.86
N ALA A 24 -2.94 10.46 8.60
CA ALA A 24 -1.60 9.89 8.48
C ALA A 24 -1.57 8.40 8.87
N ASP A 25 -2.29 8.01 9.92
CA ASP A 25 -2.41 6.61 10.35
C ASP A 25 -3.08 5.76 9.26
N ILE A 26 -4.18 6.23 8.67
CA ILE A 26 -4.84 5.53 7.56
C ILE A 26 -3.89 5.36 6.36
N GLN A 27 -3.16 6.40 5.98
CA GLN A 27 -2.20 6.33 4.88
C GLN A 27 -1.06 5.34 5.17
N PHE A 28 -0.57 5.33 6.41
CA PHE A 28 0.45 4.39 6.84
C PHE A 28 -0.06 2.95 6.78
N GLN A 29 -1.25 2.67 7.31
CA GLN A 29 -1.87 1.34 7.28
C GLN A 29 -2.10 0.85 5.85
N ALA A 30 -2.59 1.70 4.95
CA ALA A 30 -2.77 1.38 3.54
C ALA A 30 -1.44 1.05 2.85
N THR A 31 -0.39 1.82 3.13
CA THR A 31 0.96 1.61 2.58
C THR A 31 1.56 0.30 3.11
N ALA A 32 1.45 0.05 4.42
CA ALA A 32 1.92 -1.17 5.05
C ALA A 32 1.20 -2.42 4.50
N HIS A 33 -0.11 -2.34 4.30
CA HIS A 33 -0.86 -3.43 3.68
C HIS A 33 -0.35 -3.74 2.26
N THR A 34 -0.17 -2.70 1.45
CA THR A 34 0.33 -2.82 0.07
C THR A 34 1.73 -3.42 0.03
N PHE A 35 2.63 -2.99 0.93
CA PHE A 35 3.98 -3.52 1.06
C PHE A 35 3.99 -5.02 1.42
N ASN A 36 3.18 -5.43 2.40
CA ASN A 36 3.08 -6.85 2.79
C ASN A 36 2.55 -7.73 1.65
N LYS A 37 1.60 -7.24 0.85
CA LYS A 37 1.08 -7.95 -0.31
C LYS A 37 2.12 -8.05 -1.43
N LEU A 38 2.88 -6.97 -1.67
CA LEU A 38 3.99 -6.95 -2.60
C LEU A 38 5.05 -7.99 -2.22
N LEU A 39 5.46 -8.01 -0.95
CA LEU A 39 6.46 -8.95 -0.43
C LEU A 39 6.06 -10.40 -0.73
N ARG A 40 4.88 -10.83 -0.27
CA ARG A 40 4.37 -12.20 -0.51
C ARG A 40 4.21 -12.54 -2.00
N ARG A 41 3.83 -11.54 -2.81
CA ARG A 41 3.63 -11.76 -4.25
C ARG A 41 4.94 -11.93 -4.99
N CYS A 42 5.97 -11.15 -4.66
CA CYS A 42 7.28 -11.28 -5.29
C CYS A 42 8.05 -12.48 -4.75
N GLU A 43 7.92 -12.79 -3.47
CA GLU A 43 8.42 -14.03 -2.86
C GLU A 43 7.90 -15.26 -3.64
N SER A 44 6.57 -15.41 -3.77
CA SER A 44 5.96 -16.53 -4.50
C SER A 44 6.22 -16.57 -6.01
N LYS A 45 6.72 -15.48 -6.60
CA LYS A 45 6.98 -15.40 -8.05
C LYS A 45 8.44 -15.57 -8.42
N CYS A 46 9.34 -15.13 -7.55
CA CYS A 46 10.76 -15.07 -7.84
C CYS A 46 11.58 -16.09 -7.06
N LEU A 47 11.12 -16.51 -5.87
CA LEU A 47 11.82 -17.54 -5.10
C LEU A 47 11.27 -18.92 -5.44
N VAL A 48 12.18 -19.84 -5.75
CA VAL A 48 11.85 -21.26 -5.99
C VAL A 48 11.59 -21.94 -4.63
N HIS A 49 10.73 -22.96 -4.60
CA HIS A 49 10.43 -23.68 -3.35
C HIS A 49 11.58 -24.59 -2.88
N GLU A 50 12.51 -24.91 -3.78
CA GLU A 50 13.73 -25.65 -3.47
C GLU A 50 14.89 -24.66 -3.31
N TYR A 51 15.31 -24.49 -2.06
CA TYR A 51 16.43 -23.60 -1.71
C TYR A 51 17.74 -24.37 -1.79
N GLY A 52 18.62 -23.97 -2.72
CA GLY A 52 19.98 -24.53 -2.82
C GLY A 52 21.00 -23.82 -1.93
N GLU A 53 20.81 -22.51 -1.72
CA GLU A 53 21.69 -21.64 -0.93
C GLU A 53 20.88 -20.57 -0.19
N GLY A 54 21.48 -19.94 0.82
CA GLY A 54 20.80 -18.91 1.63
C GLY A 54 20.86 -17.50 1.06
N GLU A 55 21.77 -17.26 0.11
CA GLU A 55 21.87 -15.98 -0.58
C GLU A 55 20.98 -15.97 -1.83
N LEU A 56 20.56 -14.77 -2.25
CA LEU A 56 19.78 -14.63 -3.47
C LEU A 56 20.70 -14.78 -4.67
N THR A 57 20.34 -15.67 -5.58
CA THR A 57 21.00 -15.76 -6.88
C THR A 57 20.81 -14.47 -7.67
N LYS A 58 21.69 -14.20 -8.64
CA LYS A 58 21.53 -13.04 -9.54
C LYS A 58 20.19 -13.06 -10.27
N GLY A 59 19.71 -14.25 -10.64
CA GLY A 59 18.41 -14.43 -11.31
C GLY A 59 17.23 -14.04 -10.43
N GLU A 60 17.25 -14.45 -9.15
CA GLU A 60 16.22 -14.07 -8.17
C GLU A 60 16.26 -12.57 -7.88
N SER A 61 17.44 -11.98 -7.71
CA SER A 61 17.61 -10.54 -7.48
C SER A 61 17.01 -9.71 -8.63
N GLU A 62 17.39 -10.01 -9.88
CA GLU A 62 16.82 -9.33 -11.06
C GLU A 62 15.33 -9.63 -11.26
N CYS A 63 14.85 -10.80 -10.82
CA CYS A 63 13.41 -11.10 -10.85
C CYS A 63 12.65 -10.22 -9.86
N ILE A 64 13.15 -10.06 -8.64
CA ILE A 64 12.52 -9.24 -7.59
C ILE A 64 12.37 -7.80 -8.07
N ASP A 65 13.43 -7.21 -8.65
CA ASP A 65 13.37 -5.84 -9.19
C ASP A 65 12.27 -5.67 -10.24
N ARG A 66 12.20 -6.62 -11.19
CA ARG A 66 11.16 -6.65 -12.24
C ARG A 66 9.77 -6.90 -11.65
N CYS A 67 9.66 -7.73 -10.62
CA CYS A 67 8.40 -8.03 -9.94
C CYS A 67 7.84 -6.78 -9.26
N VAL A 68 8.67 -6.07 -8.50
CA VAL A 68 8.28 -4.82 -7.81
C VAL A 68 7.81 -3.77 -8.82
N ALA A 69 8.57 -3.56 -9.90
CA ALA A 69 8.20 -2.61 -10.94
C ALA A 69 6.84 -2.95 -11.59
N LYS A 70 6.60 -4.23 -11.89
CA LYS A 70 5.32 -4.70 -12.44
C LYS A 70 4.18 -4.58 -11.43
N TYR A 71 4.43 -4.88 -10.16
CA TYR A 71 3.42 -4.83 -9.10
C TYR A 71 2.93 -3.40 -8.89
N VAL A 72 3.84 -2.43 -8.75
CA VAL A 72 3.49 -1.02 -8.57
C VAL A 72 2.72 -0.49 -9.78
N LYS A 73 3.17 -0.83 -11.00
CA LYS A 73 2.44 -0.46 -12.24
C LYS A 73 1.03 -1.06 -12.27
N ALA A 74 0.88 -2.34 -11.94
CA ALA A 74 -0.42 -3.00 -11.90
C ALA A 74 -1.33 -2.39 -10.82
N ASN A 75 -0.79 -2.10 -9.64
CA ASN A 75 -1.52 -1.46 -8.55
C ASN A 75 -2.06 -0.08 -8.97
N MET A 76 -1.25 0.72 -9.67
CA MET A 76 -1.68 2.02 -10.21
C MET A 76 -2.81 1.87 -11.23
N VAL A 77 -2.71 0.94 -12.18
CA VAL A 77 -3.76 0.73 -13.21
C VAL A 77 -5.07 0.27 -12.57
N VAL A 78 -5.01 -0.66 -11.61
CA VAL A 78 -6.19 -1.11 -10.86
C VAL A 78 -6.80 0.04 -10.07
N GLY A 79 -5.97 0.86 -9.41
CA GLY A 79 -6.43 2.06 -8.70
C GLY A 79 -7.14 3.06 -9.61
N GLN A 80 -6.60 3.32 -10.81
CA GLN A 80 -7.26 4.17 -11.81
C GLN A 80 -8.60 3.59 -12.26
N HIS A 81 -8.68 2.27 -12.45
CA HIS A 81 -9.92 1.60 -12.83
C HIS A 81 -11.00 1.74 -11.74
N PHE A 82 -10.63 1.56 -10.47
CA PHE A 82 -11.55 1.75 -9.34
C PHE A 82 -12.03 3.19 -9.21
N GLN A 83 -11.15 4.16 -9.44
CA GLN A 83 -11.50 5.58 -9.43
C GLN A 83 -12.48 5.93 -10.56
N ASN A 84 -12.27 5.38 -11.77
CA ASN A 84 -13.15 5.60 -12.92
C ASN A 84 -14.56 5.01 -12.70
N GLN A 85 -14.64 3.86 -12.03
CA GLN A 85 -15.90 3.22 -11.66
C GLN A 85 -16.55 3.84 -10.40
N ARG A 86 -15.84 4.75 -9.71
CA ARG A 86 -16.26 5.34 -8.43
C ARG A 86 -16.67 4.27 -7.42
N LEU A 87 -15.84 3.23 -7.26
CA LEU A 87 -16.10 2.19 -6.29
C LEU A 87 -15.94 2.74 -4.88
N ASP A 88 -17.05 2.94 -4.18
CA ASP A 88 -17.08 3.22 -2.75
C ASP A 88 -17.53 1.98 -1.94
N PRO A 89 -16.99 1.77 -0.72
CA PRO A 89 -17.35 0.64 0.13
C PRO A 89 -18.84 0.57 0.50
N PHE A 90 -19.55 1.70 0.50
CA PHE A 90 -20.94 1.78 0.96
C PHE A 90 -21.96 1.45 -0.13
N THR A 91 -21.58 1.60 -1.40
CA THR A 91 -22.45 1.35 -2.56
C THR A 91 -22.18 -0.01 -3.17
N ASN A 92 -20.91 -0.42 -3.30
CA ASN A 92 -20.53 -1.58 -4.10
C ASN A 92 -20.20 -2.84 -3.30
N MET A 93 -20.15 -2.75 -1.96
CA MET A 93 -19.80 -3.88 -1.10
C MET A 93 -20.99 -4.31 -0.24
N PRO A 94 -21.57 -5.51 -0.46
CA PRO A 94 -22.82 -5.93 0.19
C PRO A 94 -22.69 -6.13 1.70
N GLU A 95 -21.50 -6.50 2.22
CA GLU A 95 -21.31 -6.66 3.67
C GLU A 95 -21.42 -5.32 4.41
N TYR A 96 -20.87 -4.24 3.85
CA TYR A 96 -20.90 -2.91 4.49
C TYR A 96 -22.32 -2.33 4.52
N LYS A 97 -23.13 -2.58 3.48
CA LYS A 97 -24.56 -2.21 3.47
C LYS A 97 -25.32 -2.85 4.63
N LYS A 98 -25.03 -4.13 4.93
CA LYS A 98 -25.64 -4.85 6.05
C LYS A 98 -25.24 -4.22 7.39
N ILE A 99 -23.96 -3.96 7.61
CA ILE A 99 -23.48 -3.32 8.85
C ILE A 99 -24.11 -1.93 9.02
N GLN A 100 -24.22 -1.14 7.94
CA GLN A 100 -24.84 0.18 7.99
C GLN A 100 -26.32 0.12 8.37
N SER A 101 -27.06 -0.90 7.92
CA SER A 101 -28.45 -1.11 8.33
C SER A 101 -28.60 -1.49 9.81
N ILE A 102 -27.62 -2.20 10.36
CA ILE A 102 -27.59 -2.57 11.78
C ILE A 102 -27.26 -1.34 12.64
N LEU A 103 -26.30 -0.51 12.23
CA LEU A 103 -25.90 0.70 12.97
C LEU A 103 -26.92 1.84 12.95
N LYS A 104 -27.89 1.81 12.02
CA LYS A 104 -28.96 2.80 11.91
C LYS A 104 -30.20 2.46 12.77
N ASN A 105 -30.29 1.23 13.27
CA ASN A 105 -31.28 0.81 14.28
C ASN A 105 -30.71 0.98 15.69
#